data_AF-A0A955P4D9-F1
#
_entry.id   AF-A0A955P4D9-F1
#
_cell.length_a   1.000
_cell.length_b   1.000
_cell.length_c   1.000
_cell.angle_alpha   90.00
_cell.angle_beta   90.00
_cell.angle_gamma   90.00
#
_symmetry.space_group_name_H-M   'P 1'
#
loop_
_entity.id
_entity.type
_entity.pdbx_description
1 polymer ?
#
loop_
_entity_poly.entity_id
_entity_poly.type
_entity_poly.pdbx_seq_one_letter_code
_entity_poly.pdbx_strand_id
1 'polypeptide(L)'
;MSDTPVFSLAFALILIHSLISSPQALQIQNEKDVISISSNGQTLLEYKFDEVPYKPYVKEFYTPSGINILRDAPHDHLHHHALMYAISVDGVNFWEEFQAPGQEKHVGFEEMKDGDDRAGFVEKLDWINPRTDEVLIQETRTLTAYSERSLDASLITWQTEFSLPEGKEQATLTGSKYFGLGMRFLTSMDTGGRFFNADGGVGVEATDDKNSKWCAYTARADGKPVTIAVFDDPKNPRSPANWYTMDDPFAYLTATLALDVEPLVMRENLIVRYGVAVWDGEISSEKVEALYQKWLGLLDD
;
A
#
# COMPACT_ATOMS: atom_id res chain seq x y z
N MET A 1 76.04 -36.63 -13.06
CA MET A 1 75.41 -35.81 -14.11
C MET A 1 74.21 -36.60 -14.59
N SER A 2 72.95 -36.21 -14.48
CA SER A 2 72.25 -35.10 -13.80
C SER A 2 70.77 -35.44 -14.01
N ASP A 3 70.06 -35.85 -12.95
CA ASP A 3 68.63 -36.10 -13.03
C ASP A 3 67.89 -34.77 -12.84
N THR A 4 67.25 -34.28 -13.89
CA THR A 4 66.33 -33.14 -13.86
C THR A 4 64.91 -33.63 -13.58
N PRO A 5 64.20 -33.11 -12.55
CA PRO A 5 62.80 -33.43 -12.36
C PRO A 5 61.92 -32.54 -13.23
N VAL A 6 60.95 -33.16 -13.90
CA VAL A 6 59.87 -32.48 -14.64
C VAL A 6 58.81 -32.03 -13.63
N PHE A 7 58.60 -30.72 -13.51
CA PHE A 7 57.49 -30.15 -12.75
C PHE A 7 56.22 -30.16 -13.62
N SER A 8 55.25 -31.01 -13.29
CA SER A 8 53.88 -30.89 -13.81
C SER A 8 53.15 -29.76 -13.10
N LEU A 9 52.84 -28.71 -13.84
CA LEU A 9 52.01 -27.59 -13.38
C LEU A 9 50.54 -27.96 -13.55
N ALA A 10 49.84 -28.26 -12.45
CA ALA A 10 48.40 -28.48 -12.46
C ALA A 10 47.67 -27.12 -12.50
N PHE A 11 47.01 -26.82 -13.61
CA PHE A 11 46.09 -25.68 -13.70
C PHE A 11 44.81 -26.01 -12.93
N ALA A 12 44.57 -25.34 -11.80
CA ALA A 12 43.29 -25.37 -11.13
C ALA A 12 42.32 -24.42 -11.85
N LEU A 13 41.31 -24.99 -12.50
CA LEU A 13 40.15 -24.23 -13.02
C LEU A 13 39.37 -23.70 -11.81
N ILE A 14 39.43 -22.39 -11.56
CA ILE A 14 38.53 -21.73 -10.60
C ILE A 14 37.21 -21.50 -11.33
N LEU A 15 36.25 -22.42 -11.13
CA LEU A 15 34.85 -22.23 -11.50
C LEU A 15 34.24 -21.17 -10.57
N ILE A 16 34.17 -19.92 -11.04
CA ILE A 16 33.37 -18.88 -10.41
C ILE A 16 31.91 -19.29 -10.61
N HIS A 17 31.34 -19.96 -9.62
CA HIS A 17 29.90 -20.13 -9.55
C HIS A 17 29.33 -18.77 -9.19
N SER A 18 28.72 -18.09 -10.17
CA SER A 18 27.77 -17.03 -9.87
C SER A 18 26.71 -17.66 -8.95
N LEU A 19 26.73 -17.29 -7.68
CA LEU A 19 25.62 -17.56 -6.77
C LEU A 19 24.42 -16.83 -7.34
N ILE A 20 23.65 -17.50 -8.20
CA ILE A 20 22.26 -17.15 -8.38
C ILE A 20 21.61 -17.50 -7.04
N SER A 21 21.61 -16.50 -6.17
CA SER A 21 20.77 -16.49 -4.99
C SER A 21 19.34 -16.80 -5.48
N SER A 22 18.54 -17.56 -4.73
CA SER A 22 17.14 -17.82 -5.11
C SER A 22 16.30 -16.54 -4.95
N PRO A 23 15.23 -16.32 -5.73
CA PRO A 23 14.21 -15.31 -5.38
C PRO A 23 13.86 -15.45 -3.89
N GLN A 24 13.77 -14.31 -3.21
CA GLN A 24 13.71 -14.29 -1.75
C GLN A 24 12.27 -14.52 -1.34
N ALA A 25 11.96 -15.73 -0.87
CA ALA A 25 10.61 -16.10 -0.51
C ALA A 25 10.01 -15.16 0.52
N LEU A 26 8.82 -14.65 0.20
CA LEU A 26 7.96 -13.93 1.12
C LEU A 26 7.24 -14.94 2.01
N GLN A 27 7.14 -14.62 3.29
CA GLN A 27 6.53 -15.46 4.31
C GLN A 27 5.53 -14.65 5.11
N ILE A 28 4.34 -15.20 5.27
CA ILE A 28 3.23 -14.69 6.06
C ILE A 28 3.27 -15.33 7.44
N GLN A 29 3.24 -14.50 8.46
CA GLN A 29 2.99 -14.91 9.84
C GLN A 29 1.65 -14.34 10.26
N ASN A 30 0.70 -15.23 10.54
CA ASN A 30 -0.62 -14.86 11.04
C ASN A 30 -0.66 -15.03 12.56
N GLU A 31 -0.69 -13.92 13.27
CA GLU A 31 -0.84 -13.88 14.73
C GLU A 31 -2.31 -13.62 15.10
N LYS A 32 -2.58 -13.31 16.38
CA LYS A 32 -3.96 -13.17 16.86
C LYS A 32 -4.69 -12.00 16.18
N ASP A 33 -4.02 -10.86 16.07
CA ASP A 33 -4.60 -9.58 15.63
C ASP A 33 -3.81 -8.88 14.53
N VAL A 34 -2.69 -9.48 14.10
CA VAL A 34 -1.75 -8.94 13.12
C VAL A 34 -1.32 -10.02 12.12
N ILE A 35 -1.22 -9.64 10.85
CA ILE A 35 -0.51 -10.40 9.81
C ILE A 35 0.79 -9.67 9.49
N SER A 36 1.91 -10.39 9.54
CA SER A 36 3.21 -9.88 9.12
C SER A 36 3.67 -10.56 7.85
N ILE A 37 4.06 -9.79 6.83
CA ILE A 37 4.72 -10.31 5.64
C ILE A 37 6.20 -9.94 5.73
N SER A 38 7.07 -10.93 5.55
CA SER A 38 8.53 -10.77 5.71
C SER A 38 9.30 -11.43 4.57
N SER A 39 10.50 -10.93 4.30
CA SER A 39 11.48 -11.53 3.40
C SER A 39 12.82 -11.65 4.13
N ASN A 40 13.44 -12.84 4.14
CA ASN A 40 14.69 -13.12 4.86
C ASN A 40 14.72 -12.70 6.33
N GLY A 41 13.58 -12.82 7.03
CA GLY A 41 13.46 -12.42 8.44
C GLY A 41 13.38 -10.91 8.66
N GLN A 42 13.32 -10.11 7.60
CA GLN A 42 13.01 -8.68 7.68
C GLN A 42 11.53 -8.46 7.33
N THR A 43 10.81 -7.81 8.23
CA THR A 43 9.40 -7.44 8.02
C THR A 43 9.29 -6.43 6.89
N LEU A 44 8.38 -6.70 5.95
CA LEU A 44 8.01 -5.80 4.86
C LEU A 44 6.78 -4.98 5.26
N LEU A 45 5.76 -5.62 5.85
CA LEU A 45 4.59 -4.94 6.40
C LEU A 45 4.01 -5.68 7.60
N GLU A 46 3.28 -4.93 8.44
CA GLU A 46 2.35 -5.44 9.45
C GLU A 46 0.94 -4.94 9.15
N TYR A 47 -0.03 -5.85 9.06
CA TYR A 47 -1.45 -5.57 8.85
C TYR A 47 -2.24 -5.89 10.11
N LYS A 48 -2.90 -4.90 10.71
CA LYS A 48 -3.70 -5.08 11.92
C LYS A 48 -5.17 -5.24 11.53
N PHE A 49 -5.77 -6.38 11.87
CA PHE A 49 -7.13 -6.74 11.46
C PHE A 49 -8.09 -7.02 12.62
N ASP A 50 -7.55 -7.28 13.82
CA ASP A 50 -8.32 -7.42 15.05
C ASP A 50 -7.79 -6.47 16.12
N GLU A 51 -8.56 -6.30 17.20
CA GLU A 51 -8.34 -5.26 18.21
C GLU A 51 -8.24 -3.86 17.58
N VAL A 52 -8.91 -3.67 16.45
CA VAL A 52 -9.12 -2.40 15.76
C VAL A 52 -10.60 -2.00 15.91
N PRO A 53 -10.91 -0.86 16.53
CA PRO A 53 -12.30 -0.54 16.87
C PRO A 53 -13.17 -0.32 15.63
N TYR A 54 -12.61 0.21 14.54
CA TYR A 54 -13.40 0.66 13.39
C TYR A 54 -12.96 0.09 12.05
N LYS A 55 -11.68 -0.15 11.82
CA LYS A 55 -11.19 -0.64 10.52
C LYS A 55 -9.84 -1.35 10.60
N PRO A 56 -9.64 -2.42 9.81
CA PRO A 56 -8.32 -2.98 9.53
C PRO A 56 -7.45 -2.07 8.64
N TYR A 57 -6.13 -2.13 8.85
CA TYR A 57 -5.17 -1.26 8.14
C TYR A 57 -3.75 -1.85 8.14
N VAL A 58 -2.91 -1.36 7.23
CA VAL A 58 -1.46 -1.63 7.27
C VAL A 58 -0.85 -0.70 8.30
N LYS A 59 -0.47 -1.24 9.46
CA LYS A 59 0.09 -0.52 10.61
C LYS A 59 1.51 -0.03 10.33
N GLU A 60 2.31 -0.87 9.68
CA GLU A 60 3.72 -0.60 9.39
C GLU A 60 4.05 -1.04 7.96
N PHE A 61 4.87 -0.25 7.26
CA PHE A 61 5.36 -0.58 5.93
C PHE A 61 6.79 -0.08 5.78
N TYR A 62 7.69 -1.00 5.41
CA TYR A 62 9.13 -0.81 5.54
C TYR A 62 9.82 -0.65 4.19
N THR A 63 10.79 0.26 4.10
CA THR A 63 11.75 0.29 3.00
C THR A 63 12.61 -0.99 2.96
N PRO A 64 13.31 -1.28 1.84
CA PRO A 64 14.23 -2.41 1.77
C PRO A 64 15.30 -2.44 2.86
N SER A 65 15.74 -1.29 3.40
CA SER A 65 16.67 -1.22 4.54
C SER A 65 16.01 -1.29 5.92
N GLY A 66 14.69 -1.46 6.00
CA GLY A 66 13.96 -1.68 7.24
C GLY A 66 13.53 -0.39 7.94
N ILE A 67 13.28 0.68 7.19
CA ILE A 67 12.77 1.95 7.74
C ILE A 67 11.24 1.96 7.59
N ASN A 68 10.51 1.94 8.70
CA ASN A 68 9.06 2.18 8.66
C ASN A 68 8.79 3.64 8.26
N ILE A 69 7.75 3.87 7.45
CA ILE A 69 7.33 5.20 7.02
C ILE A 69 5.97 5.62 7.58
N LEU A 70 5.22 4.68 8.16
CA LEU A 70 3.84 4.89 8.60
C LEU A 70 3.74 5.24 10.08
N ARG A 71 2.71 6.02 10.42
CA ARG A 71 2.38 6.38 11.80
C ARG A 71 0.90 6.10 12.06
N ASP A 72 0.65 5.29 13.07
CA ASP A 72 -0.69 4.92 13.51
C ASP A 72 -1.19 5.83 14.65
N ALA A 73 -2.48 6.16 14.59
CA ALA A 73 -3.30 6.81 15.62
C ALA A 73 -2.56 7.87 16.47
N PRO A 74 -2.02 8.94 15.84
CA PRO A 74 -1.38 10.01 16.59
C PRO A 74 -2.38 10.66 17.57
N HIS A 75 -1.91 11.05 18.75
CA HIS A 75 -2.76 11.53 19.86
C HIS A 75 -3.75 12.66 19.50
N ASP A 76 -3.41 13.49 18.51
CA ASP A 76 -4.19 14.60 18.01
C ASP A 76 -5.17 14.21 16.90
N HIS A 77 -4.97 13.06 16.25
CA HIS A 77 -5.80 12.52 15.17
C HIS A 77 -5.90 10.99 15.27
N LEU A 78 -6.57 10.47 16.29
CA LEU A 78 -6.63 9.02 16.59
C LEU A 78 -7.21 8.17 15.45
N HIS A 79 -8.01 8.77 14.56
CA HIS A 79 -8.62 8.11 13.41
C HIS A 79 -7.67 7.96 12.21
N HIS A 80 -6.46 8.54 12.25
CA HIS A 80 -5.46 8.36 11.20
C HIS A 80 -4.68 7.05 11.43
N HIS A 81 -5.17 5.97 10.83
CA HIS A 81 -4.50 4.68 10.88
C HIS A 81 -3.55 4.48 9.70
N ALA A 82 -2.27 4.82 9.91
CA ALA A 82 -1.14 4.41 9.07
C ALA A 82 -1.48 4.39 7.56
N LEU A 83 -1.60 3.22 6.91
CA LEU A 83 -2.17 3.07 5.57
C LEU A 83 -3.54 2.38 5.66
N MET A 84 -4.60 3.10 5.33
CA MET A 84 -6.00 2.65 5.44
C MET A 84 -6.82 3.04 4.20
N TYR A 85 -7.88 2.28 3.92
CA TYR A 85 -8.90 2.65 2.94
C TYR A 85 -10.22 2.92 3.64
N ALA A 86 -10.80 4.11 3.48
CA ALA A 86 -12.13 4.39 4.02
C ALA A 86 -12.85 5.49 3.23
N ILE A 87 -14.18 5.37 3.12
CA ILE A 87 -15.09 6.28 2.41
C ILE A 87 -16.41 6.44 3.19
N SER A 88 -17.41 7.11 2.61
CA SER A 88 -18.79 7.08 3.13
C SER A 88 -19.70 6.24 2.24
N VAL A 89 -20.60 5.49 2.86
CA VAL A 89 -21.55 4.59 2.20
C VAL A 89 -22.95 4.89 2.72
N ASP A 90 -23.88 5.23 1.82
CA ASP A 90 -25.27 5.57 2.16
C ASP A 90 -25.39 6.59 3.30
N GLY A 91 -24.45 7.56 3.34
CA GLY A 91 -24.40 8.62 4.35
C GLY A 91 -23.76 8.22 5.69
N VAL A 92 -23.28 6.98 5.84
CA VAL A 92 -22.46 6.56 6.99
C VAL A 92 -20.98 6.76 6.67
N ASN A 93 -20.28 7.43 7.57
CA ASN A 93 -18.85 7.72 7.44
C ASN A 93 -18.02 6.59 8.07
N PHE A 94 -17.10 6.01 7.31
CA PHE A 94 -16.15 4.99 7.78
C PHE A 94 -14.75 5.55 7.99
N TRP A 95 -14.44 6.74 7.46
CA TRP A 95 -13.12 7.35 7.56
C TRP A 95 -12.90 8.02 8.92
N GLU A 96 -13.81 8.92 9.27
CA GLU A 96 -13.76 9.63 10.56
C GLU A 96 -14.34 8.75 11.67
N GLU A 97 -13.72 8.75 12.85
CA GLU A 97 -14.10 7.87 13.96
C GLU A 97 -14.83 8.62 15.09
N PHE A 98 -15.68 9.58 14.71
CA PHE A 98 -16.49 10.33 15.65
C PHE A 98 -17.97 10.32 15.25
N GLN A 99 -18.84 10.58 16.23
CA GLN A 99 -20.30 10.74 16.02
C GLN A 99 -21.02 9.50 15.43
N ALA A 100 -20.80 8.33 16.03
CA ALA A 100 -21.30 7.04 15.55
C ALA A 100 -20.74 6.71 14.15
N PRO A 101 -19.43 6.42 14.06
CA PRO A 101 -18.77 6.05 12.81
C PRO A 101 -19.10 4.61 12.41
N GLY A 102 -19.09 4.36 11.11
CA GLY A 102 -19.17 3.01 10.54
C GLY A 102 -18.03 2.12 10.99
N GLN A 103 -18.26 0.81 10.93
CA GLN A 103 -17.25 -0.20 11.24
C GLN A 103 -17.01 -1.09 10.02
N GLU A 104 -15.78 -1.15 9.54
CA GLU A 104 -15.28 -2.18 8.63
C GLU A 104 -14.96 -3.41 9.47
N LYS A 105 -15.94 -4.31 9.63
CA LYS A 105 -15.81 -5.45 10.54
C LYS A 105 -15.12 -6.62 9.84
N HIS A 106 -13.99 -7.06 10.39
CA HIS A 106 -13.33 -8.31 10.00
C HIS A 106 -14.30 -9.50 10.15
N VAL A 107 -14.55 -10.19 9.03
CA VAL A 107 -15.36 -11.41 8.98
C VAL A 107 -14.46 -12.65 9.00
N GLY A 108 -13.35 -12.61 8.26
CA GLY A 108 -12.40 -13.71 8.18
C GLY A 108 -11.45 -13.57 6.98
N PHE A 109 -10.46 -14.46 6.92
CA PHE A 109 -9.58 -14.60 5.76
C PHE A 109 -10.01 -15.79 4.90
N GLU A 110 -10.12 -15.59 3.58
CA GLU A 110 -10.40 -16.67 2.63
C GLU A 110 -9.13 -17.39 2.17
N GLU A 111 -8.06 -16.64 1.97
CA GLU A 111 -6.78 -17.16 1.48
C GLU A 111 -5.63 -16.44 2.15
N MET A 112 -4.55 -17.17 2.43
CA MET A 112 -3.22 -16.65 2.74
C MET A 112 -2.21 -17.50 2.00
N LYS A 113 -1.30 -16.87 1.28
CA LYS A 113 -0.35 -17.57 0.42
C LYS A 113 1.03 -16.95 0.50
N ASP A 114 1.99 -17.77 0.90
CA ASP A 114 3.43 -17.50 0.74
C ASP A 114 3.86 -17.71 -0.70
N GLY A 115 5.00 -17.13 -1.08
CA GLY A 115 5.57 -17.38 -2.40
C GLY A 115 6.91 -16.74 -2.63
N ASP A 116 7.60 -17.21 -3.67
CA ASP A 116 8.94 -16.75 -4.03
C ASP A 116 8.93 -15.31 -4.55
N ASP A 117 7.94 -14.96 -5.38
CA ASP A 117 7.84 -13.65 -6.02
C ASP A 117 6.73 -12.77 -5.44
N ARG A 118 5.67 -13.39 -4.91
CA ARG A 118 4.52 -12.71 -4.28
C ARG A 118 3.98 -13.49 -3.09
N ALA A 119 3.54 -12.78 -2.06
CA ALA A 119 2.76 -13.31 -0.97
C ALA A 119 1.63 -12.36 -0.61
N GLY A 120 0.52 -12.88 -0.10
CA GLY A 120 -0.63 -12.05 0.21
C GLY A 120 -1.76 -12.80 0.88
N PHE A 121 -2.81 -12.06 1.20
CA PHE A 121 -4.03 -12.60 1.80
C PHE A 121 -5.28 -11.95 1.20
N VAL A 122 -6.40 -12.65 1.35
CA VAL A 122 -7.74 -12.18 1.00
C VAL A 122 -8.59 -12.13 2.28
N GLU A 123 -9.06 -10.94 2.61
CA GLU A 123 -9.89 -10.66 3.78
C GLU A 123 -11.33 -10.32 3.36
N LYS A 124 -12.30 -10.79 4.16
CA LYS A 124 -13.71 -10.39 4.06
C LYS A 124 -14.06 -9.40 5.15
N LEU A 125 -14.73 -8.34 4.73
CA LEU A 125 -15.15 -7.24 5.59
C LEU A 125 -16.63 -6.93 5.36
N ASP A 126 -17.36 -6.71 6.44
CA ASP A 126 -18.71 -6.15 6.39
C ASP A 126 -18.65 -4.70 6.85
N TRP A 127 -19.15 -3.76 6.04
CA TRP A 127 -19.19 -2.34 6.39
C TRP A 127 -20.53 -2.02 7.07
N ILE A 128 -20.51 -1.88 8.40
CA ILE A 128 -21.70 -1.87 9.25
C ILE A 128 -22.13 -0.44 9.59
N ASN A 129 -23.43 -0.18 9.46
CA ASN A 129 -24.08 1.01 9.98
C ASN A 129 -24.19 0.92 11.51
N PRO A 130 -23.56 1.83 12.28
CA PRO A 130 -23.48 1.73 13.72
C PRO A 130 -24.81 2.07 14.44
N ARG A 131 -25.82 2.54 13.70
CA ARG A 131 -27.12 2.93 14.24
C ARG A 131 -28.18 1.87 14.03
N THR A 132 -28.03 1.04 13.01
CA THR A 132 -29.03 0.04 12.59
C THR A 132 -28.50 -1.39 12.60
N ASP A 133 -27.19 -1.57 12.80
CA ASP A 133 -26.46 -2.83 12.65
C ASP A 133 -26.57 -3.46 11.24
N GLU A 134 -27.02 -2.69 10.26
CA GLU A 134 -27.14 -3.12 8.86
C GLU A 134 -25.76 -3.16 8.20
N VAL A 135 -25.48 -4.24 7.45
CA VAL A 135 -24.34 -4.29 6.53
C VAL A 135 -24.69 -3.46 5.30
N LEU A 136 -23.95 -2.37 5.05
CA LEU A 136 -24.21 -1.45 3.95
C LEU A 136 -23.60 -1.94 2.63
N ILE A 137 -22.37 -2.43 2.70
CA ILE A 137 -21.61 -3.08 1.63
C ILE A 137 -20.74 -4.18 2.21
N GLN A 138 -20.36 -5.14 1.37
CA GLN A 138 -19.37 -6.16 1.70
C GLN A 138 -18.11 -5.88 0.89
N GLU A 139 -16.95 -6.13 1.49
CA GLU A 139 -15.65 -5.95 0.85
C GLU A 139 -14.87 -7.26 0.85
N THR A 140 -14.28 -7.57 -0.31
CA THR A 140 -13.18 -8.52 -0.44
C THR A 140 -11.90 -7.72 -0.65
N ARG A 141 -11.04 -7.70 0.37
CA ARG A 141 -9.78 -6.97 0.36
C ARG A 141 -8.62 -7.92 0.11
N THR A 142 -7.81 -7.62 -0.89
CA THR A 142 -6.61 -8.39 -1.22
C THR A 142 -5.37 -7.52 -1.06
N LEU A 143 -4.45 -7.96 -0.21
CA LEU A 143 -3.13 -7.37 -0.04
C LEU A 143 -2.10 -8.34 -0.62
N THR A 144 -1.32 -7.87 -1.59
CA THR A 144 -0.25 -8.66 -2.23
C THR A 144 1.07 -7.91 -2.12
N ALA A 145 2.06 -8.48 -1.45
CA ALA A 145 3.43 -8.00 -1.43
C ALA A 145 4.25 -8.69 -2.53
N TYR A 146 5.23 -7.98 -3.09
CA TYR A 146 6.12 -8.47 -4.14
C TYR A 146 7.58 -8.46 -3.70
N SER A 147 8.33 -9.50 -4.09
CA SER A 147 9.76 -9.71 -3.75
C SER A 147 10.61 -10.00 -5.00
N GLU A 148 10.26 -9.34 -6.10
CA GLU A 148 11.10 -9.44 -7.29
C GLU A 148 12.43 -8.71 -7.10
N ARG A 149 13.52 -9.41 -7.40
CA ARG A 149 14.91 -8.92 -7.25
C ARG A 149 15.21 -7.58 -7.91
N SER A 150 14.45 -7.22 -8.95
CA SER A 150 14.66 -6.00 -9.73
C SER A 150 13.75 -4.84 -9.32
N LEU A 151 13.03 -4.94 -8.19
CA LEU A 151 12.17 -3.84 -7.73
C LEU A 151 12.97 -2.71 -7.08
N ASP A 152 14.10 -3.00 -6.42
CA ASP A 152 14.86 -2.06 -5.58
C ASP A 152 13.97 -1.26 -4.58
N ALA A 153 12.79 -1.78 -4.26
CA ALA A 153 11.73 -1.16 -3.46
C ALA A 153 10.93 -2.25 -2.74
N SER A 154 10.28 -1.91 -1.62
CA SER A 154 9.17 -2.72 -1.13
C SER A 154 7.91 -2.28 -1.86
N LEU A 155 7.14 -3.24 -2.39
CA LEU A 155 5.95 -2.98 -3.19
C LEU A 155 4.80 -3.84 -2.69
N ILE A 156 3.64 -3.21 -2.52
CA ILE A 156 2.37 -3.90 -2.28
C ILE A 156 1.30 -3.46 -3.28
N THR A 157 0.35 -4.33 -3.55
CA THR A 157 -0.95 -4.00 -4.15
C THR A 157 -1.99 -4.08 -3.07
N TRP A 158 -2.78 -3.02 -2.92
CA TRP A 158 -4.05 -3.02 -2.21
C TRP A 158 -5.18 -3.10 -3.24
N GLN A 159 -6.01 -4.13 -3.17
CA GLN A 159 -7.24 -4.23 -3.95
C GLN A 159 -8.43 -4.36 -3.02
N THR A 160 -9.48 -3.62 -3.32
CA THR A 160 -10.79 -3.74 -2.68
C THR A 160 -11.83 -4.03 -3.75
N GLU A 161 -12.56 -5.12 -3.60
CA GLU A 161 -13.78 -5.40 -4.36
C GLU A 161 -14.99 -5.21 -3.44
N PHE A 162 -15.83 -4.22 -3.77
CA PHE A 162 -17.08 -3.98 -3.07
C PHE A 162 -18.24 -4.70 -3.77
N SER A 163 -19.10 -5.33 -2.98
CA SER A 163 -20.35 -5.93 -3.42
C SER A 163 -21.52 -5.49 -2.54
N LEU A 164 -22.73 -5.56 -3.10
CA LEU A 164 -23.96 -5.30 -2.37
C LEU A 164 -24.37 -6.55 -1.58
N PRO A 165 -24.86 -6.39 -0.33
CA PRO A 165 -25.50 -7.48 0.41
C PRO A 165 -26.72 -8.02 -0.33
N GLU A 166 -27.10 -9.27 -0.05
CA GLU A 166 -28.27 -9.89 -0.65
C GLU A 166 -29.54 -9.04 -0.47
N GLY A 167 -30.25 -8.78 -1.57
CA GLY A 167 -31.49 -8.00 -1.58
C GLY A 167 -31.31 -6.48 -1.63
N LYS A 168 -30.08 -5.96 -1.59
CA LYS A 168 -29.80 -4.53 -1.78
C LYS A 168 -29.55 -4.21 -3.25
N GLU A 169 -30.31 -3.28 -3.82
CA GLU A 169 -30.23 -2.94 -5.25
C GLU A 169 -29.10 -1.95 -5.60
N GLN A 170 -28.73 -1.08 -4.67
CA GLN A 170 -27.67 -0.10 -4.85
C GLN A 170 -27.09 0.40 -3.52
N ALA A 171 -25.88 0.97 -3.58
CA ALA A 171 -25.29 1.77 -2.51
C ALA A 171 -24.69 3.05 -3.10
N THR A 172 -24.74 4.15 -2.36
CA THR A 172 -24.16 5.44 -2.77
C THR A 172 -22.85 5.69 -2.02
N LEU A 173 -21.76 5.73 -2.76
CA LEU A 173 -20.43 6.05 -2.26
C LEU A 173 -20.21 7.57 -2.32
N THR A 174 -19.77 8.15 -1.21
CA THR A 174 -19.52 9.58 -1.03
C THR A 174 -18.25 9.77 -0.20
N GLY A 175 -17.79 11.02 -0.04
CA GLY A 175 -16.71 11.30 0.88
C GLY A 175 -16.30 12.75 0.95
N SER A 176 -15.25 13.00 1.72
CA SER A 176 -14.46 14.24 1.67
C SER A 176 -13.30 14.07 0.68
N LYS A 177 -12.67 15.17 0.29
CA LYS A 177 -11.54 15.18 -0.67
C LYS A 177 -10.34 14.32 -0.27
N TYR A 178 -10.28 13.81 0.96
CA TYR A 178 -9.20 12.99 1.53
C TYR A 178 -9.65 11.56 1.86
N PHE A 179 -10.82 11.14 1.38
CA PHE A 179 -11.33 9.76 1.53
C PHE A 179 -10.85 8.88 0.37
N GLY A 180 -10.47 7.64 0.68
CA GLY A 180 -9.83 6.71 -0.24
C GLY A 180 -8.69 5.95 0.44
N LEU A 181 -7.68 5.55 -0.34
CA LEU A 181 -6.47 4.90 0.20
C LEU A 181 -5.50 5.97 0.72
N GLY A 182 -5.54 6.23 2.03
CA GLY A 182 -4.82 7.30 2.69
C GLY A 182 -3.63 6.81 3.52
N MET A 183 -2.57 7.63 3.58
CA MET A 183 -1.34 7.33 4.30
C MET A 183 -0.97 8.45 5.28
N ARG A 184 -0.81 8.09 6.55
CA ARG A 184 -0.19 8.94 7.58
C ARG A 184 1.27 8.56 7.79
N PHE A 185 2.14 9.56 7.71
CA PHE A 185 3.58 9.37 7.84
C PHE A 185 4.12 9.66 9.25
N LEU A 186 5.36 9.22 9.51
CA LEU A 186 6.11 9.55 10.73
C LEU A 186 6.21 11.06 10.96
N THR A 187 6.25 11.48 12.24
CA THR A 187 6.39 12.91 12.60
C THR A 187 7.65 13.55 11.99
N SER A 188 8.74 12.80 11.88
CA SER A 188 9.99 13.28 11.27
C SER A 188 9.84 13.59 9.77
N MET A 189 8.78 13.08 9.15
CA MET A 189 8.41 13.33 7.75
C MET A 189 7.34 14.41 7.60
N ASP A 190 6.84 15.03 8.67
CA ASP A 190 5.80 16.08 8.58
C ASP A 190 6.32 17.39 7.96
N THR A 191 7.64 17.61 7.93
CA THR A 191 8.23 18.85 7.41
C THR A 191 9.44 18.58 6.51
N GLY A 192 9.66 19.47 5.53
CA GLY A 192 10.83 19.41 4.64
C GLY A 192 10.81 18.28 3.61
N GLY A 193 9.68 17.58 3.46
CA GLY A 193 9.46 16.65 2.37
C GLY A 193 9.00 17.35 1.09
N ARG A 194 8.84 16.56 0.03
CA ARG A 194 8.50 17.05 -1.31
C ARG A 194 7.56 16.07 -2.00
N PHE A 195 6.34 16.52 -2.27
CA PHE A 195 5.40 15.82 -3.15
C PHE A 195 5.76 16.05 -4.62
N PHE A 196 5.51 15.05 -5.47
CA PHE A 196 5.62 15.15 -6.92
C PHE A 196 4.78 14.07 -7.60
N ASN A 197 4.43 14.23 -8.88
CA ASN A 197 3.57 13.29 -9.60
C ASN A 197 4.05 12.97 -11.02
N ALA A 198 3.33 12.09 -11.70
CA ALA A 198 3.66 11.60 -13.04
C ALA A 198 3.65 12.69 -14.12
N ASP A 199 2.88 13.76 -13.91
CA ASP A 199 2.73 14.88 -14.84
C ASP A 199 3.76 16.00 -14.62
N GLY A 200 4.78 15.76 -13.77
CA GLY A 200 5.85 16.70 -13.48
C GLY A 200 5.48 17.79 -12.48
N GLY A 201 4.32 17.69 -11.83
CA GLY A 201 3.94 18.54 -10.71
C GLY A 201 4.86 18.32 -9.52
N VAL A 202 5.19 19.41 -8.79
CA VAL A 202 6.05 19.39 -7.60
C VAL A 202 5.44 20.29 -6.52
N GLY A 203 5.41 19.78 -5.28
CA GLY A 203 4.80 20.44 -4.13
C GLY A 203 3.29 20.26 -4.07
N VAL A 204 2.70 20.54 -2.90
CA VAL A 204 1.26 20.40 -2.63
C VAL A 204 0.43 21.19 -3.64
N GLU A 205 0.84 22.41 -4.01
CA GLU A 205 0.13 23.25 -4.99
C GLU A 205 -0.07 22.57 -6.36
N ALA A 206 0.82 21.65 -6.73
CA ALA A 206 0.80 20.92 -8.00
C ALA A 206 0.47 19.43 -7.84
N THR A 207 0.08 18.99 -6.64
CA THR A 207 -0.27 17.59 -6.35
C THR A 207 -1.60 17.43 -5.61
N ASP A 208 -2.07 18.39 -4.81
CA ASP A 208 -3.42 18.42 -4.23
C ASP A 208 -4.48 18.75 -5.29
N ASP A 209 -5.57 17.98 -5.29
CA ASP A 209 -6.66 18.07 -6.27
C ASP A 209 -6.13 18.01 -7.72
N LYS A 210 -5.27 17.03 -7.97
CA LYS A 210 -4.74 16.71 -9.30
C LYS A 210 -4.98 15.26 -9.62
N ASN A 211 -5.39 14.98 -10.86
CA ASN A 211 -5.40 13.63 -11.39
C ASN A 211 -4.03 13.30 -11.97
N SER A 212 -3.44 12.17 -11.58
CA SER A 212 -2.15 11.70 -12.12
C SER A 212 -2.02 10.19 -11.91
N LYS A 213 -1.26 9.48 -12.75
CA LYS A 213 -1.14 8.01 -12.66
C LYS A 213 -0.49 7.53 -11.37
N TRP A 214 0.34 8.38 -10.79
CA TRP A 214 0.93 8.16 -9.48
C TRP A 214 1.26 9.50 -8.83
N CYS A 215 1.28 9.50 -7.51
CA CYS A 215 1.80 10.60 -6.71
C CYS A 215 2.80 10.05 -5.70
N ALA A 216 3.88 10.79 -5.49
CA ALA A 216 5.02 10.39 -4.69
C ALA A 216 5.39 11.46 -3.66
N TYR A 217 6.03 11.02 -2.59
CA TYR A 217 6.50 11.85 -1.49
C TYR A 217 7.91 11.42 -1.10
N THR A 218 8.87 12.35 -1.19
CA THR A 218 10.22 12.16 -0.67
C THR A 218 10.37 12.95 0.62
N ALA A 219 10.81 12.32 1.71
CA ALA A 219 11.02 12.95 2.99
C ALA A 219 12.15 12.29 3.79
N ARG A 220 12.38 12.74 5.02
CA ARG A 220 13.35 12.14 5.94
C ARG A 220 12.66 11.38 7.06
N ALA A 221 12.63 10.06 6.98
CA ALA A 221 12.23 9.20 8.10
C ALA A 221 13.40 9.12 9.10
N ASP A 222 13.24 9.79 10.24
CA ASP A 222 14.24 9.91 11.31
C ASP A 222 15.63 10.31 10.79
N GLY A 223 15.64 11.29 9.88
CA GLY A 223 16.85 11.84 9.26
C GLY A 223 17.35 11.08 8.02
N LYS A 224 16.84 9.87 7.74
CA LYS A 224 17.20 9.09 6.54
C LYS A 224 16.25 9.41 5.38
N PRO A 225 16.77 9.73 4.17
CA PRO A 225 15.91 9.97 3.01
C PRO A 225 15.16 8.70 2.62
N VAL A 226 13.87 8.82 2.37
CA VAL A 226 12.98 7.77 1.85
C VAL A 226 12.07 8.37 0.79
N THR A 227 11.63 7.57 -0.16
CA THR A 227 10.60 7.97 -1.14
C THR A 227 9.48 6.95 -1.11
N ILE A 228 8.25 7.44 -1.20
CA ILE A 228 7.02 6.66 -1.24
C ILE A 228 6.26 7.06 -2.50
N ALA A 229 5.59 6.13 -3.17
CA ALA A 229 4.66 6.43 -4.24
C ALA A 229 3.41 5.56 -4.13
N VAL A 230 2.26 6.16 -4.49
CA VAL A 230 0.99 5.45 -4.66
C VAL A 230 0.64 5.46 -6.14
N PHE A 231 0.28 4.30 -6.66
CA PHE A 231 0.01 4.02 -8.07
C PHE A 231 -1.47 3.76 -8.29
N ASP A 232 -2.03 4.35 -9.34
CA ASP A 232 -3.41 4.09 -9.75
C ASP A 232 -3.47 3.04 -10.87
N ASP A 233 -4.34 2.05 -10.73
CA ASP A 233 -4.65 1.11 -11.81
C ASP A 233 -5.52 1.82 -12.87
N PRO A 234 -5.13 1.84 -14.16
CA PRO A 234 -5.96 2.36 -15.26
C PRO A 234 -7.39 1.77 -15.34
N LYS A 235 -7.63 0.62 -14.71
CA LYS A 235 -8.94 -0.04 -14.61
C LYS A 235 -9.80 0.49 -13.46
N ASN A 236 -9.27 1.35 -12.59
CA ASN A 236 -10.05 1.96 -11.51
C ASN A 236 -11.15 2.87 -12.04
N PRO A 237 -12.30 2.96 -11.35
CA PRO A 237 -13.29 3.97 -11.65
C PRO A 237 -12.64 5.37 -11.56
N ARG A 238 -12.91 6.22 -12.56
CA ARG A 238 -12.39 7.60 -12.62
C ARG A 238 -10.85 7.72 -12.67
N SER A 239 -10.15 6.66 -13.11
CA SER A 239 -8.71 6.72 -13.35
C SER A 239 -8.32 7.82 -14.37
N PRO A 240 -7.20 8.54 -14.18
CA PRO A 240 -6.28 8.43 -13.05
C PRO A 240 -6.85 9.00 -11.75
N ALA A 241 -6.51 8.38 -10.61
CA ALA A 241 -6.92 8.84 -9.28
C ALA A 241 -6.70 10.34 -9.07
N ASN A 242 -7.64 10.98 -8.37
CA ASN A 242 -7.46 12.34 -7.87
C ASN A 242 -6.71 12.27 -6.53
N TRP A 243 -5.62 13.02 -6.42
CA TRP A 243 -4.74 12.99 -5.27
C TRP A 243 -5.09 14.08 -4.27
N TYR A 244 -5.18 13.70 -3.00
CA TYR A 244 -5.10 14.65 -1.90
C TYR A 244 -3.69 14.60 -1.32
N THR A 245 -3.06 15.77 -1.23
CA THR A 245 -1.76 15.93 -0.59
C THR A 245 -1.79 17.09 0.39
N MET A 246 -1.03 16.94 1.46
CA MET A 246 -0.88 17.97 2.48
C MET A 246 0.50 17.83 3.11
N ASP A 247 1.15 18.95 3.42
CA ASP A 247 2.43 19.02 4.14
C ASP A 247 2.37 19.94 5.38
N ASP A 248 1.22 20.56 5.67
CA ASP A 248 0.95 21.35 6.87
C ASP A 248 -0.51 21.13 7.33
N PRO A 249 -0.77 20.80 8.61
CA PRO A 249 0.17 20.69 9.74
C PRO A 249 0.97 19.39 9.79
N PHE A 250 0.76 18.48 8.83
CA PHE A 250 1.47 17.21 8.72
C PHE A 250 1.42 16.67 7.30
N ALA A 251 2.28 15.70 7.00
CA ALA A 251 2.31 15.05 5.71
C ALA A 251 1.17 14.01 5.59
N TYR A 252 0.39 14.09 4.51
CA TYR A 252 -0.64 13.11 4.17
C TYR A 252 -0.76 12.95 2.65
N LEU A 253 -1.00 11.72 2.20
CA LEU A 253 -1.21 11.37 0.79
C LEU A 253 -2.43 10.46 0.68
N THR A 254 -3.33 10.71 -0.27
CA THR A 254 -4.47 9.82 -0.53
C THR A 254 -4.76 9.68 -2.01
N ALA A 255 -4.95 8.43 -2.45
CA ALA A 255 -5.60 8.12 -3.72
C ALA A 255 -7.11 8.15 -3.53
N THR A 256 -7.81 9.05 -4.22
CA THR A 256 -9.26 9.23 -4.07
C THR A 256 -9.99 8.89 -5.36
N LEU A 257 -11.30 8.64 -5.21
CA LEU A 257 -12.23 8.52 -6.34
C LEU A 257 -12.98 9.84 -6.61
N ALA A 258 -12.54 10.98 -6.05
CA ALA A 258 -13.24 12.28 -6.12
C ALA A 258 -14.73 12.18 -5.72
N LEU A 259 -15.03 11.44 -4.65
CA LEU A 259 -16.40 11.20 -4.17
C LEU A 259 -17.06 12.42 -3.52
N ASP A 260 -16.25 13.42 -3.16
CA ASP A 260 -16.68 14.74 -2.68
C ASP A 260 -17.19 15.64 -3.81
N VAL A 261 -16.67 15.45 -5.03
CA VAL A 261 -17.10 16.17 -6.23
C VAL A 261 -18.36 15.54 -6.82
N GLU A 262 -18.35 14.22 -6.99
CA GLU A 262 -19.48 13.48 -7.57
C GLU A 262 -19.67 12.15 -6.83
N PRO A 263 -20.82 11.90 -6.18
CA PRO A 263 -21.15 10.60 -5.61
C PRO A 263 -21.13 9.48 -6.66
N LEU A 264 -20.69 8.29 -6.28
CA LEU A 264 -20.72 7.10 -7.14
C LEU A 264 -21.82 6.16 -6.67
N VAL A 265 -22.79 5.85 -7.53
CA VAL A 265 -23.86 4.90 -7.19
C VAL A 265 -23.53 3.51 -7.71
N MET A 266 -23.19 2.61 -6.80
CA MET A 266 -22.84 1.23 -7.06
C MET A 266 -24.12 0.40 -7.28
N ARG A 267 -24.19 -0.35 -8.39
CA ARG A 267 -25.25 -1.35 -8.71
C ARG A 267 -24.71 -2.74 -9.01
N GLU A 268 -23.42 -2.79 -9.29
CA GLU A 268 -22.65 -3.99 -9.61
C GLU A 268 -21.37 -3.92 -8.77
N ASN A 269 -20.57 -4.99 -8.76
CA ASN A 269 -19.33 -4.99 -8.01
C ASN A 269 -18.40 -3.87 -8.48
N LEU A 270 -17.77 -3.20 -7.53
CA LEU A 270 -16.81 -2.13 -7.79
C LEU A 270 -15.43 -2.59 -7.32
N ILE A 271 -14.47 -2.64 -8.24
CA ILE A 271 -13.08 -2.96 -7.93
C ILE A 271 -12.27 -1.67 -7.95
N VAL A 272 -11.46 -1.49 -6.91
CA VAL A 272 -10.47 -0.41 -6.82
C VAL A 272 -9.13 -1.02 -6.42
N ARG A 273 -8.06 -0.64 -7.09
CA ARG A 273 -6.74 -1.24 -6.93
C ARG A 273 -5.64 -0.18 -6.99
N TYR A 274 -4.76 -0.19 -6.00
CA TYR A 274 -3.63 0.73 -5.92
C TYR A 274 -2.34 -0.02 -5.60
N GLY A 275 -1.25 0.44 -6.18
CA GLY A 275 0.09 0.03 -5.79
C GLY A 275 0.67 0.99 -4.76
N VAL A 276 1.43 0.50 -3.78
CA VAL A 276 2.18 1.35 -2.85
C VAL A 276 3.62 0.87 -2.82
N ALA A 277 4.53 1.77 -3.18
CA ALA A 277 5.96 1.49 -3.26
C ALA A 277 6.74 2.37 -2.29
N VAL A 278 7.75 1.80 -1.63
CA VAL A 278 8.66 2.51 -0.73
C VAL A 278 10.11 2.16 -1.03
N TRP A 279 10.95 3.18 -1.09
CA TRP A 279 12.38 3.08 -1.38
C TRP A 279 13.21 3.70 -0.27
N ASP A 280 14.44 3.19 -0.13
CA ASP A 280 15.51 3.93 0.50
C ASP A 280 16.00 5.05 -0.43
N GLY A 281 16.16 6.26 0.13
CA GLY A 281 16.73 7.40 -0.59
C GLY A 281 15.73 8.26 -1.37
N GLU A 282 16.28 9.23 -2.08
CA GLU A 282 15.54 10.11 -2.99
C GLU A 282 15.46 9.45 -4.37
N ILE A 283 14.24 9.29 -4.88
CA ILE A 283 13.97 8.59 -6.14
C ILE A 283 13.48 9.60 -7.18
N SER A 284 13.99 9.47 -8.42
CA SER A 284 13.59 10.33 -9.53
C SER A 284 12.25 9.88 -10.12
N SER A 285 11.54 10.80 -10.78
CA SER A 285 10.27 10.49 -11.45
C SER A 285 10.40 9.36 -12.47
N GLU A 286 11.53 9.24 -13.16
CA GLU A 286 11.77 8.15 -14.13
C GLU A 286 11.85 6.78 -13.47
N LYS A 287 12.41 6.71 -12.25
CA LYS A 287 12.47 5.46 -11.48
C LYS A 287 11.10 5.09 -10.90
N VAL A 288 10.32 6.08 -10.44
CA VAL A 288 8.94 5.86 -9.99
C VAL A 288 8.09 5.36 -11.16
N GLU A 289 8.17 6.01 -12.32
CA GLU A 289 7.46 5.60 -13.54
C GLU A 289 7.87 4.19 -13.99
N ALA A 290 9.16 3.86 -13.95
CA ALA A 290 9.62 2.51 -14.31
C ALA A 290 9.02 1.43 -13.40
N LEU A 291 8.93 1.69 -12.08
CA LEU A 291 8.29 0.76 -11.16
C LEU A 291 6.77 0.72 -11.37
N TYR A 292 6.13 1.85 -11.67
CA TYR A 292 4.70 1.91 -11.99
C TYR A 292 4.37 1.01 -13.20
N GLN A 293 5.10 1.14 -14.31
CA GLN A 293 4.90 0.29 -15.49
C GLN A 293 5.13 -1.19 -15.19
N LYS A 294 6.12 -1.49 -14.35
CA LYS A 294 6.40 -2.86 -13.91
C LYS A 294 5.27 -3.42 -13.03
N TRP A 295 4.76 -2.62 -12.10
CA TRP A 295 3.62 -2.98 -11.26
C TRP A 295 2.39 -3.30 -12.09
N LEU A 296 2.09 -2.52 -13.14
CA LEU A 296 0.99 -2.85 -14.05
C LEU A 296 1.17 -4.23 -14.71
N GLY A 297 2.40 -4.59 -15.11
CA GLY A 297 2.68 -5.93 -15.63
C GLY A 297 2.42 -7.05 -14.62
N LEU A 298 2.72 -6.81 -13.33
CA LEU A 298 2.48 -7.76 -12.24
C LEU A 298 0.99 -8.00 -11.93
N LEU A 299 0.10 -7.13 -12.41
CA LEU A 299 -1.35 -7.24 -12.20
C LEU A 299 -2.04 -8.14 -13.23
N ASP A 300 -1.40 -8.37 -14.38
CA ASP A 300 -1.95 -9.18 -15.47
C ASP A 300 -1.46 -10.65 -15.42
N ASP A 301 -0.59 -10.99 -14.46
CA ASP A 301 0.01 -12.32 -14.18
C ASP A 301 -0.61 -13.05 -12.97
#